data_AF-A0A7S2FAP0-F1
#
_entry.id   AF-A0A7S2FAP0-F1
#
_cell.length_a   1.000
_cell.length_b   1.000
_cell.length_c   1.000
_cell.angle_alpha   90.00
_cell.angle_beta   90.00
_cell.angle_gamma   90.00
#
_symmetry.space_group_name_H-M   'P 1'
#
loop_
_entity.id
_entity.type
_entity.pdbx_description
1 polymer ?
#
loop_
_entity_poly.entity_id
_entity_poly.type
_entity_poly.pdbx_seq_one_letter_code
_entity_poly.pdbx_strand_id
1 'polypeptide(L)'
;GSDEMVSARAAASACACATALETDLALGWNTEVGERGGALSGGQRQRVSLSRAVHACQSARRAVLLLDEPVSALDAPSALAAMRSLKAWVSADAENRAVVF
;
A
#
# COMPACT_ATOMS: atom_id res chain seq x y z
N GLY A 1 -13.15 7.07 -6.65
CA GLY A 1 -13.48 8.52 -6.50
C GLY A 1 -12.23 9.32 -6.17
N SER A 2 -12.21 10.63 -6.39
CA SER A 2 -11.02 11.50 -6.19
C SER A 2 -10.34 11.34 -4.81
N ASP A 3 -11.11 11.07 -3.75
CA ASP A 3 -10.60 10.76 -2.40
C ASP A 3 -9.75 9.48 -2.34
N GLU A 4 -10.06 8.46 -3.15
CA GLU A 4 -9.27 7.22 -3.19
C GLU A 4 -7.89 7.46 -3.78
N MET A 5 -7.77 8.36 -4.77
CA MET A 5 -6.50 8.67 -5.43
C MET A 5 -5.63 9.58 -4.56
N VAL A 6 -6.23 10.58 -3.89
CA VAL A 6 -5.51 11.44 -2.93
C VAL A 6 -5.01 10.62 -1.73
N SER A 7 -5.85 9.71 -1.21
CA SER A 7 -5.43 8.77 -0.16
C SER A 7 -4.33 7.82 -0.65
N ALA A 8 -4.44 7.28 -1.87
CA ALA A 8 -3.43 6.36 -2.42
C ALA A 8 -2.06 7.04 -2.60
N ARG A 9 -2.00 8.30 -3.04
CA ARG A 9 -0.74 9.05 -3.19
C ARG A 9 -0.08 9.35 -1.83
N ALA A 10 -0.85 9.86 -0.86
CA ALA A 10 -0.36 10.11 0.49
C ALA A 10 0.05 8.81 1.21
N ALA A 11 -0.63 7.72 0.89
CA ALA A 11 -0.33 6.40 1.40
C ALA A 11 0.95 5.79 0.78
N ALA A 12 1.13 5.95 -0.53
CA ALA A 12 2.30 5.50 -1.26
C ALA A 12 3.59 6.23 -0.83
N SER A 13 3.50 7.50 -0.42
CA SER A 13 4.67 8.22 0.11
C SER A 13 5.11 7.70 1.48
N ALA A 14 4.21 7.06 2.24
CA ALA A 14 4.47 6.64 3.60
C ALA A 14 4.69 5.14 3.77
N CYS A 15 4.24 4.32 2.82
CA CYS A 15 4.80 3.00 2.61
C CYS A 15 5.38 2.89 1.19
N ALA A 16 6.67 2.60 1.10
CA ALA A 16 7.32 2.14 -0.14
C ALA A 16 6.71 0.84 -0.71
N CYS A 17 5.66 0.29 -0.09
CA CYS A 17 4.79 -0.75 -0.64
C CYS A 17 4.26 -0.41 -2.06
N ALA A 18 4.10 0.87 -2.38
CA ALA A 18 3.66 1.36 -3.69
C ALA A 18 4.79 1.97 -4.54
N THR A 19 6.05 1.62 -4.25
CA THR A 19 7.16 1.99 -5.16
C THR A 19 6.83 1.47 -6.56
N ALA A 20 6.95 2.32 -7.57
CA ALA A 20 6.56 2.07 -8.97
C ALA A 20 5.04 1.99 -9.26
N LEU A 21 4.14 2.21 -8.29
CA LEU A 21 2.70 2.26 -8.59
C LEU A 21 2.36 3.40 -9.55
N GLU A 22 2.95 4.59 -9.36
CA GLU A 22 2.76 5.71 -10.27
C GLU A 22 3.24 5.39 -11.70
N THR A 23 4.36 4.68 -11.85
CA THR A 23 4.88 4.31 -13.16
C THR A 23 4.10 3.17 -13.82
N ASP A 24 3.44 2.33 -13.03
CA ASP A 24 2.60 1.22 -13.51
C ASP A 24 1.20 1.70 -13.97
N LEU A 25 0.82 2.93 -13.61
CA LEU A 25 -0.48 3.53 -13.96
C LEU A 25 -0.38 4.26 -15.30
N ALA A 26 -1.31 3.99 -16.22
CA ALA A 26 -1.26 4.50 -17.60
C ALA A 26 -1.18 6.03 -17.71
N LEU A 27 -1.79 6.76 -16.77
CA LEU A 27 -1.75 8.22 -16.66
C LEU A 27 -1.12 8.68 -15.32
N GLY A 28 -0.31 7.82 -14.69
CA GLY A 28 0.21 8.06 -13.35
C GLY A 28 -0.92 8.26 -12.33
N TRP A 29 -0.76 9.21 -11.42
CA TRP A 29 -1.79 9.58 -10.43
C TRP A 29 -3.08 10.16 -11.03
N ASN A 30 -3.10 10.47 -12.33
CA ASN A 30 -4.32 10.89 -13.03
C ASN A 30 -5.11 9.71 -13.59
N THR A 31 -4.67 8.47 -13.36
CA THR A 31 -5.39 7.27 -13.84
C THR A 31 -6.71 7.11 -13.08
N GLU A 32 -7.81 7.14 -13.80
CA GLU A 32 -9.12 6.82 -13.23
C GLU A 32 -9.23 5.31 -12.96
N VAL A 33 -9.50 4.96 -11.70
CA VAL A 33 -9.55 3.57 -11.25
C VAL A 33 -10.93 2.92 -11.40
N GLY A 34 -11.95 3.71 -11.76
CA GLY A 34 -13.35 3.28 -11.81
C GLY A 34 -13.93 2.94 -10.43
N GLU A 35 -15.17 2.44 -10.39
CA GLU A 35 -15.77 1.98 -9.13
C GLU A 35 -14.99 0.78 -8.57
N ARG A 36 -14.70 0.81 -7.26
CA ARG A 36 -14.01 -0.27 -6.53
C ARG A 36 -12.66 -0.68 -7.15
N GLY A 37 -12.00 0.21 -7.90
CA GLY A 37 -10.72 -0.10 -8.55
C GLY A 37 -10.82 -1.09 -9.71
N GLY A 38 -11.97 -1.14 -10.40
CA GLY A 38 -12.22 -2.05 -11.52
C GLY A 38 -11.23 -1.91 -12.69
N ALA A 39 -10.63 -0.74 -12.88
CA ALA A 39 -9.65 -0.49 -13.94
C ALA A 39 -8.21 -0.91 -13.57
N LEU A 40 -7.97 -1.35 -12.33
CA LEU A 40 -6.65 -1.75 -11.86
C LEU A 40 -6.39 -3.24 -12.09
N SER A 41 -5.12 -3.63 -12.27
CA SER A 41 -4.70 -5.03 -12.17
C SER A 41 -4.79 -5.52 -10.72
N GLY A 42 -4.75 -6.84 -10.51
CA GLY A 42 -4.75 -7.43 -9.15
C GLY A 42 -3.60 -6.89 -8.28
N GLY A 43 -2.37 -6.86 -8.83
CA GLY A 43 -1.21 -6.34 -8.12
C GLY A 43 -1.26 -4.83 -7.89
N GLN A 44 -1.89 -4.05 -8.78
CA GLN A 44 -2.12 -2.61 -8.55
C GLN A 44 -3.12 -2.40 -7.40
N ARG A 45 -4.25 -3.12 -7.38
CA ARG A 45 -5.21 -3.07 -6.27
C ARG A 45 -4.58 -3.44 -4.94
N GLN A 46 -3.73 -4.47 -4.91
CA GLN A 46 -3.05 -4.91 -3.69
C GLN A 46 -2.08 -3.85 -3.18
N ARG A 47 -1.27 -3.23 -4.05
CA ARG A 47 -0.37 -2.12 -3.69
C ARG A 47 -1.13 -0.90 -3.15
N VAL A 48 -2.27 -0.55 -3.76
CA VAL A 48 -3.16 0.50 -3.24
C VAL A 48 -3.72 0.12 -1.87
N SER A 49 -4.23 -1.10 -1.70
CA SER A 49 -4.81 -1.60 -0.44
C SER A 49 -3.79 -1.58 0.69
N LEU A 50 -2.59 -2.13 0.46
CA LEU A 50 -1.49 -2.11 1.41
C LEU A 50 -1.10 -0.70 1.84
N SER A 51 -0.96 0.19 0.86
CA SER A 51 -0.61 1.58 1.13
C SER A 51 -1.67 2.23 2.02
N ARG A 52 -2.96 2.06 1.68
CA ARG A 52 -4.08 2.61 2.46
C ARG A 52 -4.09 2.08 3.89
N ALA A 53 -3.83 0.78 4.08
CA ALA A 53 -3.75 0.18 5.41
C ALA A 53 -2.66 0.85 6.25
N VAL A 54 -1.45 1.00 5.70
CA VAL A 54 -0.33 1.67 6.38
C VAL A 54 -0.66 3.15 6.67
N HIS A 55 -1.30 3.84 5.73
CA HIS A 55 -1.70 5.23 5.90
C HIS A 55 -2.72 5.44 7.01
N ALA A 56 -3.75 4.60 7.06
CA ALA A 56 -4.74 4.63 8.13
C ALA A 56 -4.09 4.45 9.52
N CYS A 57 -2.99 3.71 9.59
CA CYS A 57 -2.24 3.50 10.83
C CYS A 57 -1.31 4.64 11.22
N GLN A 58 -0.97 5.59 10.35
CA GLN A 58 0.02 6.65 10.67
C GLN A 58 -0.41 7.57 11.81
N SER A 59 -1.71 7.86 11.90
CA SER A 59 -2.25 8.76 12.92
C SER A 59 -2.54 8.05 14.24
N ALA A 60 -2.34 6.73 14.31
CA ALA A 60 -2.63 5.94 15.51
C ALA A 60 -1.44 5.95 16.47
N ARG A 61 -1.71 6.14 17.77
CA ARG A 61 -0.70 6.04 18.83
C ARG A 61 -0.12 4.62 18.97
N ARG A 62 -0.93 3.60 18.65
CA ARG A 62 -0.53 2.18 18.54
C ARG A 62 -1.23 1.60 17.33
N ALA A 63 -0.51 0.87 16.49
CA ALA A 63 -1.03 0.31 15.25
C ALA A 63 -0.67 -1.16 15.11
N VAL A 64 -1.69 -1.99 14.87
CA VAL A 64 -1.52 -3.40 14.51
C VAL A 64 -2.17 -3.61 13.15
N LEU A 65 -1.38 -4.06 12.18
CA LEU A 65 -1.83 -4.43 10.84
C LEU A 65 -1.97 -5.95 10.77
N LEU A 66 -3.18 -6.44 10.51
CA LEU A 66 -3.46 -7.84 10.16
C LEU A 66 -3.60 -7.92 8.65
N LEU A 67 -2.78 -8.76 8.02
CA LEU A 67 -2.67 -8.84 6.56
C LEU A 67 -2.86 -10.28 6.11
N ASP A 68 -3.98 -10.56 5.44
CA ASP A 68 -4.20 -11.85 4.79
C ASP A 68 -3.58 -11.83 3.38
N GLU A 69 -2.63 -12.72 3.15
CA GLU A 69 -1.85 -12.86 1.90
C GLU A 69 -1.47 -11.52 1.21
N PRO A 70 -0.71 -10.61 1.87
CA PRO A 70 -0.51 -9.24 1.40
C PRO A 70 0.26 -9.09 0.08
N VAL A 71 0.80 -10.17 -0.47
CA VAL A 71 1.63 -10.16 -1.68
C VAL A 71 1.19 -11.19 -2.74
N SER A 72 0.04 -11.84 -2.58
CA SER A 72 -0.43 -12.94 -3.45
C SER A 72 -0.63 -12.56 -4.92
N ALA A 73 -0.97 -11.31 -5.23
CA ALA A 73 -1.14 -10.81 -6.59
C ALA A 73 0.07 -9.99 -7.10
N LEU A 74 1.21 -10.06 -6.39
CA LEU A 74 2.46 -9.39 -6.77
C LEU A 74 3.44 -10.39 -7.38
N ASP A 75 4.22 -9.92 -8.34
CA ASP A 75 5.40 -10.63 -8.81
C ASP A 75 6.49 -10.64 -7.72
N ALA A 76 7.44 -11.57 -7.83
CA ALA A 76 8.45 -11.79 -6.78
C ALA A 76 9.25 -10.52 -6.39
N PRO A 77 9.71 -9.68 -7.33
CA PRO A 77 10.38 -8.42 -6.98
C PRO A 77 9.49 -7.47 -6.18
N SER A 78 8.23 -7.27 -6.60
CA SER A 78 7.30 -6.37 -5.91
C SER A 78 6.90 -6.92 -4.54
N ALA A 79 6.70 -8.23 -4.42
CA ALA A 79 6.41 -8.88 -3.14
C ALA A 79 7.55 -8.66 -2.13
N LEU A 80 8.81 -8.82 -2.55
CA LEU A 80 9.98 -8.57 -1.71
C LEU A 80 10.08 -7.10 -1.30
N ALA A 81 9.83 -6.17 -2.22
CA ALA A 81 9.83 -4.74 -1.94
C ALA A 81 8.74 -4.36 -0.92
N ALA A 82 7.53 -4.89 -1.08
CA ALA A 82 6.42 -4.68 -0.16
C ALA A 82 6.75 -5.21 1.25
N MET A 83 7.30 -6.43 1.35
CA MET A 83 7.71 -7.03 2.62
C MET A 83 8.81 -6.24 3.33
N ARG A 84 9.82 -5.78 2.59
CA ARG A 84 10.87 -4.90 3.14
C ARG A 84 10.28 -3.60 3.69
N SER A 85 9.31 -3.03 2.98
CA SER A 85 8.67 -1.78 3.37
C SER A 85 7.84 -1.95 4.64
N LEU A 86 7.08 -3.04 4.77
CA LEU A 86 6.31 -3.36 5.97
C LEU A 86 7.23 -3.60 7.18
N LYS A 87 8.34 -4.33 7.00
CA LYS A 87 9.35 -4.52 8.05
C LYS A 87 9.98 -3.20 8.50
N ALA A 88 10.30 -2.31 7.55
CA ALA A 88 10.84 -0.99 7.86
C ALA A 88 9.82 -0.13 8.61
N TRP A 89 8.54 -0.19 8.21
CA TRP A 89 7.45 0.54 8.89
C TRP A 89 7.27 0.12 10.36
N VAL A 90 7.36 -1.19 10.65
CA VAL A 90 7.37 -1.72 12.03
C VAL A 90 8.63 -1.25 12.77
N SER A 91 9.80 -1.39 12.15
CA SER A 91 11.08 -1.05 12.78
C SER A 91 11.23 0.43 13.11
N ALA A 92 10.53 1.31 12.39
CA ALA A 92 10.52 2.75 12.67
C ALA A 92 9.88 3.12 14.02
N ASP A 93 9.03 2.25 14.59
CA ASP A 93 8.40 2.44 15.90
C ASP A 93 7.97 1.08 16.48
N ALA A 94 8.95 0.22 16.77
CA ALA A 94 8.72 -1.18 17.14
C ALA A 94 7.95 -1.37 18.46
N GLU A 95 7.90 -0.34 19.31
CA GLU A 95 7.13 -0.37 20.57
C GLU A 95 5.63 -0.15 20.36
N ASN A 96 5.25 0.52 19.27
CA ASN A 96 3.88 0.91 18.99
C ASN A 96 3.32 0.34 17.69
N ARG A 97 4.14 -0.33 16.86
CA ARG A 97 3.73 -0.90 15.58
C ARG A 97 3.97 -2.40 15.51
N ALA A 98 2.99 -3.12 14.98
CA ALA A 98 3.11 -4.54 14.67
C ALA A 98 2.43 -4.86 13.34
N VAL A 99 2.98 -5.85 12.64
CA VAL A 99 2.35 -6.47 11.47
C VAL A 99 2.22 -7.96 11.76
N VAL A 100 1.03 -8.48 11.56
CA VAL A 100 0.69 -9.91 11.67
C VAL A 100 0.22 -10.36 10.29
N PHE A 101 0.78 -11.47 9.84
CA PHE A 101 0.44 -12.14 8.58
C PHE A 101 -0.36 -13.39 8.88
#